data_AF-A0A8H9FXD7-F1
#
_entry.id   AF-A0A8H9FXD7-F1
#
_cell.length_a   1.000
_cell.length_b   1.000
_cell.length_c   1.000
_cell.angle_alpha   90.00
_cell.angle_beta   90.00
_cell.angle_gamma   90.00
#
_symmetry.space_group_name_H-M   'P 1'
#
loop_
_entity.id
_entity.type
_entity.pdbx_description
1 polymer ?
#
loop_
_entity_poly.entity_id
_entity_poly.type
_entity_poly.pdbx_seq_one_letter_code
_entity_poly.pdbx_strand_id
1 'polypeptide(L)'
;MKKLMILGLVAIGFASCSKETLNSAENDIALNAIRTGEWKNVVKTTTVDGKEITDTIASTSRGTYLDFDKDGYAYVYDGKGGSKSFAYRIENSKTMYFDNVQYKINESIIQSTIRFTISGQDNAANTKIEFKRK
;
A
#
# COMPACT_ATOMS: atom_id res chain seq x y z
N MET A 1 46.78 8.96 -47.18
CA MET A 1 47.16 7.91 -46.19
C MET A 1 46.77 8.42 -44.81
N LYS A 2 46.06 7.78 -43.89
CA LYS A 2 45.41 6.47 -43.75
C LYS A 2 44.35 6.69 -42.65
N LYS A 3 43.11 6.27 -42.94
CA LYS A 3 42.14 5.63 -42.02
C LYS A 3 41.90 6.30 -40.64
N LEU A 4 40.86 7.14 -40.54
CA LEU A 4 40.10 7.26 -39.29
C LEU A 4 39.31 5.95 -39.11
N MET A 5 39.78 5.08 -38.21
CA MET A 5 39.04 3.89 -37.81
C MET A 5 37.90 4.28 -36.88
N ILE A 6 36.72 3.80 -37.25
CA ILE A 6 35.48 3.72 -36.50
C ILE A 6 35.73 2.93 -35.20
N LEU A 7 35.75 3.61 -34.05
CA LEU A 7 35.31 3.02 -32.77
C LEU A 7 33.88 3.53 -32.60
N GLY A 8 32.85 2.74 -32.86
CA GLY A 8 32.57 1.54 -32.09
C GLY A 8 31.41 1.87 -31.16
N LEU A 9 30.22 2.05 -31.75
CA LEU A 9 28.96 2.12 -31.03
C LEU A 9 28.84 0.85 -30.17
N VAL A 10 29.03 1.00 -28.86
CA VAL A 10 28.47 0.07 -27.88
C VAL A 10 27.85 0.93 -26.77
N ALA A 11 26.72 1.53 -27.10
CA ALA A 11 25.80 2.14 -26.14
C ALA A 11 24.40 1.60 -26.43
N ILE A 12 24.23 0.28 -26.41
CA ILE A 12 22.91 -0.35 -26.50
C ILE A 12 22.87 -1.41 -25.41
N GLY A 13 22.07 -1.18 -24.38
CA GLY A 13 21.85 -2.20 -23.36
C GLY A 13 21.08 -1.84 -22.10
N PHE A 14 20.89 -0.56 -21.75
CA PHE A 14 20.23 -0.21 -20.46
C PHE A 14 18.98 0.66 -20.56
N ALA A 15 18.57 1.08 -21.76
CA ALA A 15 17.33 1.86 -21.92
C ALA A 15 16.04 1.03 -21.72
N SER A 16 16.16 -0.31 -21.57
CA SER A 16 15.04 -1.24 -21.38
C SER A 16 14.97 -1.85 -19.96
N CYS A 17 15.66 -1.28 -18.96
CA CYS A 17 15.09 -1.29 -17.61
C CYS A 17 13.84 -0.41 -17.67
N SER A 18 12.79 -1.01 -18.21
CA SER A 18 11.56 -0.35 -18.63
C SER A 18 10.89 0.29 -17.42
N LYS A 19 10.03 1.28 -17.67
CA LYS A 19 9.13 1.82 -16.63
C LYS A 19 8.34 0.69 -15.93
N GLU A 20 8.05 -0.40 -16.63
CA GLU A 20 7.34 -1.55 -16.07
C GLU A 20 8.18 -2.28 -15.02
N THR A 21 9.49 -2.45 -15.24
CA THR A 21 10.42 -3.07 -14.28
C THR A 21 10.61 -2.21 -13.02
N LEU A 22 10.63 -0.88 -13.18
CA LEU A 22 10.69 0.05 -12.05
C LEU A 22 9.37 0.02 -11.24
N ASN A 23 8.23 0.02 -11.91
CA ASN A 23 6.92 -0.07 -11.26
C ASN A 23 6.73 -1.41 -10.52
N SER A 24 7.21 -2.54 -11.07
CA SER A 24 7.10 -3.84 -10.40
C SER A 24 7.95 -3.89 -9.12
N ALA A 25 9.19 -3.37 -9.18
CA ALA A 25 10.06 -3.31 -8.01
C ALA A 25 9.49 -2.40 -6.90
N GLU A 26 8.95 -1.24 -7.26
CA GLU A 26 8.28 -0.34 -6.31
C GLU A 26 7.06 -0.99 -5.65
N ASN A 27 6.26 -1.73 -6.43
CA ASN A 27 5.10 -2.45 -5.92
C ASN A 27 5.50 -3.55 -4.95
N ASP A 28 6.54 -4.32 -5.26
CA ASP A 28 7.04 -5.38 -4.36
C ASP A 28 7.58 -4.79 -3.06
N ILE A 29 8.29 -3.66 -3.12
CA ILE A 29 8.78 -2.98 -1.92
C ILE A 29 7.61 -2.47 -1.08
N ALA A 30 6.60 -1.86 -1.71
CA ALA A 30 5.41 -1.39 -1.00
C ALA A 30 4.63 -2.56 -0.35
N LEU A 31 4.46 -3.68 -1.07
CA LEU A 31 3.84 -4.89 -0.54
C LEU A 31 4.63 -5.44 0.65
N ASN A 32 5.95 -5.58 0.52
CA ASN A 32 6.80 -6.05 1.61
C ASN A 32 6.73 -5.11 2.82
N ALA A 33 6.74 -3.79 2.59
CA ALA A 33 6.62 -2.81 3.66
C ALA A 33 5.30 -2.93 4.42
N ILE A 34 4.15 -3.11 3.75
CA ILE A 34 2.88 -3.30 4.47
C ILE A 34 2.75 -4.66 5.16
N ARG A 35 3.33 -5.72 4.58
CA ARG A 35 3.31 -7.09 5.13
C ARG A 35 4.27 -7.32 6.29
N THR A 36 5.28 -6.45 6.44
CA THR A 36 6.30 -6.67 7.47
C THR A 36 5.75 -6.33 8.85
N GLY A 37 5.06 -7.23 9.54
CA GLY A 37 4.62 -7.02 10.93
C GLY A 37 3.26 -6.32 11.10
N GLU A 38 2.87 -6.17 12.37
CA GLU A 38 1.49 -5.93 12.79
C GLU A 38 1.06 -4.44 12.78
N TRP A 39 -0.14 -4.17 12.25
CA TRP A 39 -0.80 -2.86 12.31
C TRP A 39 -1.74 -2.79 13.51
N LYS A 40 -1.41 -1.97 14.51
CA LYS A 40 -2.06 -1.98 15.84
C LYS A 40 -3.08 -0.87 16.04
N ASN A 41 -3.15 0.08 15.12
CA ASN A 41 -4.16 1.12 15.15
C ASN A 41 -4.59 1.39 13.71
N VAL A 42 -5.66 0.71 13.29
CA VAL A 42 -6.24 0.83 11.96
C VAL A 42 -7.63 1.43 12.09
N VAL A 43 -7.78 2.65 11.59
CA VAL A 43 -9.00 3.44 11.78
C VAL A 43 -9.52 3.91 10.42
N LYS A 44 -10.79 3.63 10.16
CA LYS A 44 -11.52 4.11 8.99
C LYS A 44 -12.41 5.27 9.42
N THR A 45 -12.20 6.44 8.83
CA THR A 45 -13.06 7.61 8.97
C THR A 45 -13.78 7.84 7.66
N THR A 46 -15.10 7.96 7.73
CA THR A 46 -15.95 8.33 6.58
C THR A 46 -16.65 9.64 6.89
N THR A 47 -16.53 10.61 5.98
CA THR A 47 -17.16 11.92 6.09
C THR A 47 -18.24 12.04 5.03
N VAL A 48 -19.49 12.27 5.45
CA VAL A 48 -20.65 12.50 4.58
C VAL A 48 -21.33 13.79 5.03
N ASP A 49 -21.51 14.75 4.12
CA ASP A 49 -22.12 16.06 4.41
C ASP A 49 -21.51 16.77 5.63
N GLY A 50 -20.20 16.66 5.79
CA GLY A 50 -19.45 17.24 6.91
C GLY A 50 -19.55 16.47 8.24
N LYS A 51 -20.31 15.38 8.31
CA LYS A 51 -20.39 14.51 9.49
C LYS A 51 -19.39 13.36 9.38
N GLU A 52 -18.56 13.19 10.41
CA GLU A 52 -17.60 12.08 10.49
C GLU A 52 -18.18 10.87 11.23
N ILE A 53 -17.93 9.69 10.67
CA ILE A 53 -18.20 8.38 11.26
C ILE A 53 -16.87 7.63 11.29
N THR A 54 -16.49 7.16 12.48
CA THR A 54 -15.21 6.47 12.69
C THR A 54 -15.45 5.03 13.11
N ASP A 55 -14.80 4.11 12.41
CA ASP A 55 -14.74 2.68 12.71
C ASP A 55 -13.31 2.25 13.00
N THR A 56 -13.12 1.44 14.04
CA THR A 56 -11.81 0.93 14.46
C THR A 56 -11.68 -0.51 13.99
N ILE A 57 -10.92 -0.70 12.91
CA ILE A 57 -10.67 -2.02 12.31
C ILE A 57 -9.75 -2.84 13.21
N ALA A 58 -8.68 -2.22 13.73
CA ALA A 58 -7.80 -2.82 14.72
C ALA A 58 -7.46 -1.77 15.79
N SER A 59 -7.71 -2.10 17.06
CA SER A 59 -7.50 -1.18 18.19
C SER A 59 -6.11 -1.38 18.81
N THR A 60 -5.66 -0.38 19.58
CA THR A 60 -4.38 -0.42 20.32
C THR A 60 -4.39 -1.41 21.51
N SER A 61 -5.49 -2.13 21.72
CA SER A 61 -5.63 -3.13 22.77
C SER A 61 -4.64 -4.28 22.59
N ARG A 62 -4.23 -4.89 23.71
CA ARG A 62 -3.30 -6.02 23.68
C ARG A 62 -3.90 -7.19 22.90
N GLY A 63 -3.16 -7.69 21.91
CA GLY A 63 -3.58 -8.83 21.09
C GLY A 63 -4.50 -8.45 19.92
N THR A 64 -4.78 -7.16 19.73
CA THR A 64 -5.51 -6.67 18.56
C THR A 64 -4.55 -6.13 17.51
N TYR A 65 -4.68 -6.58 16.26
CA TYR A 65 -3.90 -6.08 15.13
C TYR A 65 -4.52 -6.48 13.79
N LEU A 66 -4.09 -5.79 12.73
CA LEU A 66 -4.29 -6.20 11.35
C LEU A 66 -2.95 -6.65 10.76
N ASP A 67 -2.98 -7.76 10.02
CA ASP A 67 -1.82 -8.30 9.31
C ASP A 67 -2.15 -8.47 7.82
N PHE A 68 -1.23 -8.06 6.95
CA PHE A 68 -1.38 -8.24 5.50
C PHE A 68 -0.70 -9.54 5.10
N ASP A 69 -1.46 -10.54 4.64
CA ASP A 69 -0.91 -11.82 4.22
C ASP A 69 -0.59 -11.85 2.73
N LYS A 70 0.33 -12.72 2.31
CA LYS A 70 0.71 -12.94 0.92
C LYS A 70 -0.42 -13.49 0.04
N ASP A 71 -1.47 -14.05 0.62
CA ASP A 71 -2.65 -14.58 -0.07
C ASP A 71 -3.59 -13.50 -0.65
N GLY A 72 -3.32 -12.22 -0.37
CA GLY A 72 -4.15 -11.10 -0.83
C GLY A 72 -5.25 -10.69 0.15
N TYR A 73 -5.20 -11.17 1.40
CA TYR A 73 -6.10 -10.77 2.47
C TYR A 73 -5.38 -10.11 3.64
N ALA A 74 -6.04 -9.11 4.21
CA ALA A 74 -5.66 -8.46 5.45
C ALA A 74 -6.53 -9.01 6.57
N TYR A 75 -5.92 -9.70 7.55
CA TYR A 75 -6.63 -10.36 8.64
C TYR A 75 -6.60 -9.49 9.91
N VAL A 76 -7.77 -9.30 10.51
CA VAL A 76 -7.93 -8.66 11.81
C VAL A 76 -7.97 -9.73 12.88
N TYR A 77 -7.06 -9.63 13.82
CA TYR A 77 -7.03 -10.41 15.04
C TYR A 77 -7.55 -9.53 16.17
N ASP A 78 -8.60 -9.95 16.87
CA ASP A 78 -9.25 -9.14 17.91
C ASP A 78 -9.05 -9.67 19.34
N GLY A 79 -8.27 -10.76 19.49
CA GLY A 79 -8.02 -11.42 20.77
C GLY A 79 -9.22 -12.21 21.32
N LYS A 80 -10.36 -12.26 20.61
CA LYS A 80 -11.60 -12.93 21.02
C LYS A 80 -11.92 -14.16 20.16
N GLY A 81 -11.01 -14.55 19.27
CA GLY A 81 -11.17 -15.72 18.38
C GLY A 81 -12.01 -15.43 17.13
N GLY A 82 -12.51 -14.21 16.95
CA GLY A 82 -13.11 -13.76 15.70
C GLY A 82 -12.05 -13.18 14.76
N SER A 83 -12.03 -13.62 13.51
CA SER A 83 -11.20 -13.02 12.47
C SER A 83 -12.08 -12.36 11.42
N LYS A 84 -11.90 -11.06 11.22
CA LYS A 84 -12.40 -10.37 10.02
C LYS A 84 -11.29 -10.33 8.98
N SER A 85 -11.62 -10.36 7.70
CA SER A 85 -10.62 -10.28 6.63
C SER A 85 -11.07 -9.31 5.54
N PHE A 86 -10.13 -8.60 4.94
CA PHE A 86 -10.36 -7.68 3.84
C PHE A 86 -9.47 -8.07 2.66
N ALA A 87 -10.05 -8.25 1.47
CA ALA A 87 -9.25 -8.42 0.26
C ALA A 87 -8.42 -7.15 0.01
N TYR A 88 -7.16 -7.29 -0.41
CA TYR A 88 -6.32 -6.15 -0.75
C TYR A 88 -5.39 -6.44 -1.94
N ARG A 89 -5.03 -5.38 -2.65
CA ARG A 89 -3.90 -5.38 -3.61
C ARG A 89 -3.32 -3.99 -3.76
N ILE A 90 -2.01 -3.91 -3.94
CA ILE A 90 -1.36 -2.69 -4.42
C ILE A 90 -1.36 -2.76 -5.94
N GLU A 91 -2.05 -1.84 -6.60
CA GLU A 91 -2.09 -1.77 -8.07
C GLU A 91 -0.83 -1.09 -8.60
N ASN A 92 -0.44 0.02 -7.96
CA ASN A 92 0.77 0.78 -8.25
C ASN A 92 1.20 1.55 -6.99
N SER A 93 2.34 2.24 -7.05
CA SER A 93 2.89 3.02 -5.92
C SER A 93 1.98 4.12 -5.35
N LYS A 94 0.84 4.42 -6.00
CA LYS A 94 -0.14 5.43 -5.57
C LYS A 94 -1.55 4.88 -5.37
N THR A 95 -1.80 3.60 -5.66
CA THR A 95 -3.16 3.04 -5.66
C THR A 95 -3.20 1.68 -4.98
N MET A 96 -4.11 1.56 -4.02
CA MET A 96 -4.38 0.33 -3.29
C MET A 96 -5.87 0.02 -3.35
N TYR A 97 -6.22 -1.23 -3.55
CA TYR A 97 -7.56 -1.73 -3.29
C TYR A 97 -7.57 -2.33 -1.90
N PHE A 98 -8.59 -2.00 -1.11
CA PHE A 98 -8.82 -2.54 0.22
C PHE A 98 -10.31 -2.76 0.40
N ASP A 99 -10.71 -3.96 0.81
CA ASP A 99 -12.11 -4.39 0.87
C ASP A 99 -12.84 -4.18 -0.48
N ASN A 100 -12.16 -4.50 -1.58
CA ASN A 100 -12.62 -4.28 -2.96
C ASN A 100 -12.89 -2.82 -3.37
N VAL A 101 -12.56 -1.84 -2.51
CA VAL A 101 -12.66 -0.42 -2.82
C VAL A 101 -11.29 0.14 -3.21
N GLN A 102 -11.25 0.93 -4.28
CA GLN A 102 -10.03 1.60 -4.73
C GLN A 102 -9.76 2.84 -3.87
N TYR A 103 -8.53 2.96 -3.40
CA TYR A 103 -8.03 4.09 -2.65
C TYR A 103 -6.72 4.62 -3.23
N LYS A 104 -6.51 5.92 -3.09
CA LYS A 104 -5.22 6.59 -3.28
C LYS A 104 -4.37 6.41 -2.03
N ILE A 105 -3.11 6.06 -2.22
CA ILE A 105 -2.11 6.05 -1.16
C ILE A 105 -1.59 7.49 -0.97
N ASN A 106 -1.63 8.01 0.26
CA ASN A 106 -1.33 9.42 0.54
C ASN A 106 0.17 9.67 0.75
N GLU A 107 0.90 8.70 1.29
CA GLU A 107 2.34 8.76 1.57
C GLU A 107 3.10 7.69 0.78
N SER A 108 4.42 7.86 0.58
CA SER A 108 5.24 6.79 0.02
C SER A 108 5.39 5.65 1.04
N ILE A 109 5.02 4.43 0.65
CA ILE A 109 5.09 3.25 1.53
C ILE A 109 6.52 2.69 1.66
N ILE A 110 7.43 3.10 0.77
CA ILE A 110 8.73 2.46 0.54
C ILE A 110 9.76 2.71 1.66
N GLN A 111 9.63 3.77 2.45
CA GLN A 111 10.73 4.29 3.30
C GLN A 111 10.70 3.84 4.78
N SER A 112 10.08 2.69 5.12
CA SER A 112 9.79 2.23 6.50
C SER A 112 8.56 2.92 7.10
N THR A 113 7.38 2.37 6.83
CA THR A 113 6.12 2.96 7.30
C THR A 113 5.79 2.53 8.71
N ILE A 114 6.02 3.40 9.68
CA ILE A 114 5.31 3.38 10.98
C ILE A 114 3.82 3.71 10.75
N ARG A 115 3.52 4.47 9.69
CA ARG A 115 2.17 4.86 9.31
C ARG A 115 2.05 4.95 7.80
N PHE A 116 0.89 4.59 7.26
CA PHE A 116 0.44 5.05 5.96
C PHE A 116 -1.07 5.27 5.97
N THR A 117 -1.54 6.05 5.01
CA THR A 117 -2.93 6.42 4.88
C THR A 117 -3.38 6.14 3.45
N ILE A 118 -4.56 5.58 3.31
CA ILE A 118 -5.25 5.50 2.02
C ILE A 118 -6.52 6.34 2.08
N SER A 119 -6.86 7.02 0.99
CA SER A 119 -8.05 7.86 0.90
C SER A 119 -8.78 7.68 -0.43
N GLY A 120 -10.10 7.82 -0.40
CA GLY A 120 -10.94 7.60 -1.55
C GLY A 120 -12.23 8.38 -1.40
N GLN A 121 -12.85 8.68 -2.53
CA GLN A 121 -14.13 9.34 -2.58
C GLN A 121 -15.11 8.43 -3.32
N ASP A 122 -16.24 8.16 -2.70
CA ASP A 122 -17.37 7.50 -3.34
C ASP A 122 -18.59 8.41 -3.20
N ASN A 123 -19.06 8.95 -4.33
CA ASN A 123 -20.12 9.95 -4.37
C ASN A 123 -19.84 11.14 -3.41
N ALA A 124 -20.70 11.35 -2.42
CA ALA A 124 -20.58 12.40 -1.41
C ALA A 124 -19.76 11.98 -0.17
N ALA A 125 -19.33 10.71 -0.10
CA ALA A 125 -18.57 10.18 1.01
C ALA A 125 -17.07 10.26 0.76
N ASN A 126 -16.33 10.88 1.68
CA ASN A 126 -14.88 10.83 1.72
C ASN A 126 -14.45 9.80 2.76
N THR A 127 -13.69 8.79 2.35
CA THR A 127 -13.15 7.78 3.25
C THR A 127 -11.64 7.94 3.37
N LYS A 128 -11.15 7.85 4.60
CA LYS A 128 -9.74 7.77 4.94
C LYS A 128 -9.51 6.57 5.84
N ILE A 129 -8.57 5.71 5.50
CA ILE A 129 -8.13 4.61 6.36
C ILE A 129 -6.68 4.89 6.74
N GLU A 130 -6.43 5.00 8.03
CA GLU A 130 -5.12 5.21 8.60
C GLU A 130 -4.62 3.92 9.22
N PHE A 131 -3.44 3.48 8.80
CA PHE A 131 -2.76 2.31 9.33
C PHE A 131 -1.55 2.79 10.12
N LYS A 132 -1.51 2.44 11.41
CA LYS A 132 -0.39 2.76 12.30
C LYS A 132 0.17 1.51 12.96
N ARG A 133 1.48 1.43 12.95
CA ARG A 133 2.29 0.60 13.85
C ARG A 133 2.38 1.33 15.19
N LYS A 134 2.63 0.56 16.23
CA LYS A 134 2.67 1.01 17.63
C LYS A 134 3.39 2.33 17.85
#